data_AF-A0A975LHG5-F1
#
_entry.id   AF-A0A975LHG5-F1
#
_cell.length_a   1.000
_cell.length_b   1.000
_cell.length_c   1.000
_cell.angle_alpha   90.00
_cell.angle_beta   90.00
_cell.angle_gamma   90.00
#
_symmetry.space_group_name_H-M   'P 1'
#
loop_
_entity.id
_entity.type
_entity.pdbx_description
1 polymer ?
#
loop_
_entity_poly.entity_id
_entity_poly.type
_entity_poly.pdbx_seq_one_letter_code
_entity_poly.pdbx_strand_id
1 'polypeptide(L)'
;MNKLIMKLFSLILKFFSLEVDGFDILNSTEVLRRKNVIVNRLLLITNILITIFIATYYESIGLPKTLSLLIPTILINVLITYFVSSQKDDYEKQVMGMYLAVLSVSYIALRLFFLYPEPYTYIFIYIALVIIALFQNRHAIILGDVLIFSVATFIHISEVGSSSQSLITMQHDIMVYTMFLILFIFVITSMVFFSEYMDKERKNELKKREELENEFQNVLWDVFDTIDDFSQVRENDELSNEYVSALMTKRFGFLLKFDEQKCDELFNFAIVIGVNTDFDLHYSEDEKNDLLKDYSKIRYKLGIGNMLLRRTRIRIKSEAMVRSRYESWFVSDNFKKIKAEDSSVENQMVLLCEIYITLREKQSYKKALPHNKAIKELTETFNHFFDEALLNTFVENHVEFEVIYERTRG
;
A
#
# COMPACT_ATOMS: atom_id res chain seq x y z
N MET A 1 -25.69 24.93 -29.03
CA MET A 1 -24.80 25.66 -28.10
C MET A 1 -24.10 24.74 -27.08
N ASN A 2 -24.78 23.77 -26.45
CA ASN A 2 -24.22 22.99 -25.33
C ASN A 2 -23.08 21.99 -25.69
N LYS A 3 -23.11 21.35 -26.87
CA LYS A 3 -22.07 20.37 -27.29
C LYS A 3 -20.72 21.00 -27.64
N LEU A 4 -20.71 22.23 -28.14
CA LEU A 4 -19.49 22.91 -28.57
C LEU A 4 -18.74 23.48 -27.36
N ILE A 5 -19.50 24.00 -26.38
CA ILE A 5 -18.98 24.41 -25.06
C ILE A 5 -18.42 23.21 -24.30
N MET A 6 -19.14 22.07 -24.27
CA MET A 6 -18.61 20.86 -23.61
C MET A 6 -17.36 20.30 -24.29
N LYS A 7 -17.26 20.35 -25.63
CA LYS A 7 -16.03 19.98 -26.35
C LYS A 7 -14.88 20.95 -26.09
N LEU A 8 -15.15 22.25 -26.01
CA LEU A 8 -14.14 23.25 -25.67
C LEU A 8 -13.65 23.06 -24.24
N PHE A 9 -14.58 22.81 -23.30
CA PHE A 9 -14.26 22.55 -21.89
C PHE A 9 -13.46 21.25 -21.72
N SER A 10 -13.80 20.19 -22.46
CA SER A 10 -13.02 18.94 -22.41
C SER A 10 -11.63 19.08 -23.03
N LEU A 11 -11.47 19.88 -24.09
CA LEU A 11 -10.16 20.24 -24.66
C LEU A 11 -9.32 21.05 -23.67
N ILE A 12 -9.91 22.01 -22.96
CA ILE A 12 -9.26 22.78 -21.91
C ILE A 12 -8.85 21.87 -20.75
N LEU A 13 -9.73 20.98 -20.29
CA LEU A 13 -9.41 20.02 -19.23
C LEU A 13 -8.25 19.10 -19.62
N LYS A 14 -8.23 18.57 -20.85
CA LYS A 14 -7.10 17.78 -21.37
C LYS A 14 -5.81 18.58 -21.52
N PHE A 15 -5.91 19.89 -21.74
CA PHE A 15 -4.76 20.79 -21.82
C PHE A 15 -4.14 21.05 -20.43
N PHE A 16 -4.89 20.85 -19.35
CA PHE A 16 -4.45 21.01 -17.96
C PHE A 16 -4.38 19.69 -17.16
N SER A 17 -4.76 18.55 -17.76
CA SER A 17 -4.80 17.26 -17.06
C SER A 17 -3.41 16.76 -16.69
N LEU A 18 -3.27 16.33 -15.43
CA LEU A 18 -2.05 15.75 -14.88
C LEU A 18 -1.86 14.28 -15.26
N GLU A 19 -2.90 13.61 -15.74
CA GLU A 19 -2.90 12.18 -16.07
C GLU A 19 -2.38 11.96 -17.50
N VAL A 20 -1.14 11.49 -17.58
CA VAL A 20 -0.56 10.87 -18.79
C VAL A 20 0.01 9.55 -18.30
N ASP A 21 -0.29 8.47 -19.02
CA ASP A 21 0.19 7.11 -18.70
C ASP A 21 1.70 7.11 -18.43
N GLY A 22 2.12 6.49 -17.32
CA GLY A 22 3.54 6.41 -16.90
C GLY A 22 4.05 7.58 -16.03
N PHE A 23 3.17 8.40 -15.46
CA PHE A 23 3.56 9.44 -14.50
C PHE A 23 4.00 8.84 -13.16
N ASP A 24 5.29 8.98 -12.82
CA ASP A 24 5.76 8.63 -11.49
C ASP A 24 5.53 9.79 -10.51
N ILE A 25 4.53 9.61 -9.64
CA ILE A 25 4.19 10.58 -8.59
C ILE A 25 5.33 10.73 -7.57
N LEU A 26 6.16 9.69 -7.39
CA LEU A 26 7.30 9.72 -6.47
C LEU A 26 8.45 10.56 -7.03
N ASN A 27 8.61 10.64 -8.35
CA ASN A 27 9.63 11.47 -9.00
C ASN A 27 9.35 12.97 -8.83
N SER A 28 10.04 13.59 -7.87
CA SER A 28 9.91 15.02 -7.57
C SER A 28 10.23 15.94 -8.75
N THR A 29 11.19 15.56 -9.60
CA THR A 29 11.59 16.35 -10.78
C THR A 29 10.50 16.33 -11.85
N GLU A 30 9.92 15.16 -12.12
CA GLU A 30 8.85 15.06 -13.11
C GLU A 30 7.59 15.83 -12.67
N VAL A 31 7.23 15.72 -11.39
CA VAL A 31 6.12 16.48 -10.79
C VAL A 31 6.34 17.99 -10.95
N LEU A 32 7.54 18.49 -10.62
CA LEU A 32 7.85 19.92 -10.73
C LEU A 32 7.86 20.39 -12.19
N ARG A 33 8.42 19.58 -13.10
CA ARG A 33 8.38 19.86 -14.54
C ARG A 33 6.95 20.00 -15.05
N ARG A 34 6.03 19.12 -14.63
CA ARG A 34 4.62 19.21 -15.03
C ARG A 34 3.95 20.47 -14.49
N LYS A 35 4.22 20.83 -13.23
CA LYS A 35 3.75 22.10 -12.64
C LYS A 35 4.25 23.30 -13.44
N ASN A 36 5.54 23.32 -13.83
CA ASN A 36 6.09 24.36 -14.69
C ASN A 36 5.41 24.43 -16.06
N VAL A 37 5.12 23.29 -16.70
CA VAL A 37 4.38 23.24 -17.98
C VAL A 37 2.98 23.86 -17.83
N ILE A 38 2.25 23.49 -16.77
CA ILE A 38 0.90 23.99 -16.51
C ILE A 38 0.91 25.50 -16.26
N VAL A 39 1.82 25.97 -15.40
CA VAL A 39 1.94 27.40 -15.09
C VAL A 39 2.35 28.19 -16.34
N ASN A 40 3.30 27.70 -17.14
CA ASN A 40 3.71 28.36 -18.38
C ASN A 40 2.55 28.45 -19.41
N ARG A 41 1.74 27.39 -19.52
CA ARG A 41 0.53 27.39 -20.35
C ARG A 41 -0.50 28.42 -19.87
N LEU A 42 -0.71 28.51 -18.56
CA LEU A 42 -1.65 29.45 -17.97
C LEU A 42 -1.15 30.89 -18.08
N LEU A 43 0.16 31.10 -17.93
CA LEU A 43 0.84 32.37 -18.22
C LEU A 43 0.63 32.80 -19.66
N LEU A 44 0.76 31.88 -20.63
CA LEU A 44 0.50 32.18 -22.03
C LEU A 44 -0.94 32.65 -22.26
N ILE A 45 -1.93 31.98 -21.66
CA ILE A 45 -3.33 32.38 -21.75
C ILE A 45 -3.54 33.76 -21.11
N THR A 46 -2.95 33.99 -19.94
CA THR A 46 -3.02 35.28 -19.23
C THR A 46 -2.42 36.39 -20.08
N ASN A 47 -1.29 36.13 -20.74
CA ASN A 47 -0.65 37.08 -21.65
C ASN A 47 -1.49 37.37 -22.89
N ILE A 48 -2.20 36.39 -23.46
CA ILE A 48 -3.16 36.62 -24.55
C ILE A 48 -4.29 37.54 -24.08
N LEU A 49 -4.87 37.29 -22.89
CA LEU A 49 -5.92 38.14 -22.33
C LEU A 49 -5.43 39.57 -22.08
N ILE A 50 -4.22 39.72 -21.53
CA ILE A 50 -3.57 41.02 -21.35
C ILE A 50 -3.34 41.71 -22.71
N THR A 51 -2.94 40.98 -23.73
CA THR A 51 -2.74 41.54 -25.08
C THR A 51 -4.07 42.06 -25.67
N ILE A 52 -5.16 41.30 -25.53
CA ILE A 52 -6.50 41.71 -25.95
C ILE A 52 -6.95 42.95 -25.17
N PHE A 53 -6.69 42.96 -23.86
CA PHE A 53 -6.97 44.10 -23.01
C PHE A 53 -6.24 45.37 -23.51
N ILE A 54 -4.94 45.30 -23.73
CA ILE A 54 -4.15 46.43 -24.23
C ILE A 54 -4.59 46.87 -25.62
N ALA A 55 -4.94 45.94 -26.51
CA ALA A 55 -5.45 46.25 -27.85
C ALA A 55 -6.79 47.01 -27.79
N THR A 56 -7.65 46.67 -26.84
CA THR A 56 -8.94 47.35 -26.63
C THR A 56 -8.74 48.78 -26.14
N TYR A 57 -7.72 49.02 -25.31
CA TYR A 57 -7.40 50.34 -24.76
C TYR A 57 -6.23 51.03 -25.46
N TYR A 58 -5.92 50.62 -26.70
CA TYR A 58 -4.73 51.04 -27.42
C TYR A 58 -4.61 52.56 -27.58
N GLU A 59 -5.73 53.25 -27.82
CA GLU A 59 -5.78 54.71 -27.98
C GLU A 59 -5.29 55.47 -26.73
N SER A 60 -5.45 54.88 -25.54
CA SER A 60 -5.05 55.48 -24.27
C SER A 60 -3.59 55.20 -23.88
N ILE A 61 -3.03 54.06 -24.33
CA ILE A 61 -1.71 53.58 -23.90
C ILE A 61 -0.62 53.98 -24.91
N GLY A 62 -0.91 53.89 -26.21
CA GLY A 62 0.05 54.15 -27.29
C GLY A 62 1.07 53.02 -27.55
N LEU A 63 1.55 52.94 -28.80
CA LEU A 63 2.41 51.86 -29.31
C LEU A 63 3.69 51.58 -28.49
N PRO A 64 4.50 52.57 -28.08
CA PRO A 64 5.79 52.31 -27.43
C PRO A 64 5.61 51.65 -26.06
N LYS A 65 4.58 52.07 -25.33
CA LYS A 65 4.21 51.56 -24.01
C LYS A 65 3.68 50.13 -24.11
N THR A 66 2.84 49.84 -25.10
CA THR A 66 2.34 48.49 -25.38
C THR A 66 3.47 47.51 -25.73
N LEU A 67 4.38 47.89 -26.62
CA LEU A 67 5.52 47.04 -27.01
C LEU A 67 6.46 46.76 -25.84
N SER A 68 6.61 47.71 -24.91
CA SER A 68 7.44 47.54 -23.72
C SER A 68 6.93 46.48 -22.73
N LEU A 69 5.65 46.08 -22.82
CA LEU A 69 5.08 44.99 -22.03
C LEU A 69 5.06 43.67 -22.82
N LEU A 70 4.69 43.70 -24.10
CA LEU A 70 4.59 42.50 -24.93
C LEU A 70 5.95 41.83 -25.20
N ILE A 71 7.02 42.61 -25.46
CA ILE A 71 8.33 42.04 -25.77
C ILE A 71 8.91 41.27 -24.57
N PRO A 72 8.98 41.83 -23.35
CA PRO A 72 9.47 41.10 -22.19
C PRO A 72 8.61 39.87 -21.85
N THR A 73 7.28 39.95 -21.96
CA THR A 73 6.40 38.81 -21.64
C THR A 73 6.59 37.63 -22.56
N ILE A 74 6.71 37.88 -23.87
CA ILE A 74 7.03 36.83 -24.85
C ILE A 74 8.40 36.22 -24.55
N LEU A 75 9.41 37.06 -24.31
CA LEU A 75 10.77 36.60 -24.02
C LEU A 75 10.81 35.73 -22.76
N ILE A 76 10.10 36.12 -21.70
CA ILE A 76 10.04 35.35 -20.46
C ILE A 76 9.32 34.00 -20.66
N ASN A 77 8.22 33.94 -21.41
CA ASN A 77 7.57 32.66 -21.72
C ASN A 77 8.50 31.74 -22.53
N VAL A 78 9.28 32.29 -23.46
CA VAL A 78 10.28 31.52 -24.21
C VAL A 78 11.38 30.99 -23.28
N LEU A 79 11.88 31.82 -22.35
CA LEU A 79 12.86 31.40 -21.35
C LEU A 79 12.32 30.28 -20.44
N ILE A 80 11.12 30.43 -19.90
CA ILE A 80 10.49 29.38 -19.07
C ILE A 80 10.36 28.09 -19.87
N THR A 81 9.89 28.18 -21.13
CA THR A 81 9.77 27.03 -22.03
C THR A 81 11.13 26.36 -22.27
N TYR A 82 12.19 27.15 -22.46
CA TYR A 82 13.56 26.66 -22.60
C TYR A 82 14.02 25.86 -21.38
N PHE A 83 13.87 26.39 -20.16
CA PHE A 83 14.24 25.68 -18.93
C PHE A 83 13.42 24.39 -18.72
N VAL A 84 12.14 24.40 -19.07
CA VAL A 84 11.26 23.24 -18.93
C VAL A 84 11.54 22.14 -19.96
N SER A 85 12.04 22.50 -21.15
CA SER A 85 12.21 21.56 -22.28
C SER A 85 13.63 21.05 -22.47
N SER A 86 14.65 21.85 -22.14
CA SER A 86 16.05 21.55 -22.48
C SER A 86 16.65 20.40 -21.66
N GLN A 87 16.27 20.26 -20.39
CA GLN A 87 16.76 19.20 -19.49
C GLN A 87 15.65 18.77 -18.52
N LYS A 88 14.96 17.69 -18.90
CA LYS A 88 13.73 17.25 -18.24
C LYS A 88 13.97 16.62 -16.86
N ASP A 89 15.16 16.06 -16.65
CA ASP A 89 15.49 15.26 -15.46
C ASP A 89 16.34 16.04 -14.43
N ASP A 90 16.69 17.29 -14.73
CA ASP A 90 17.46 18.16 -13.83
C ASP A 90 16.51 18.96 -12.91
N TYR A 91 16.50 18.60 -11.63
CA TYR A 91 15.68 19.24 -10.61
C TYR A 91 15.99 20.73 -10.46
N GLU A 92 17.26 21.12 -10.46
CA GLU A 92 17.68 22.50 -10.23
C GLU A 92 17.19 23.41 -11.37
N LYS A 93 17.23 22.93 -12.61
CA LYS A 93 16.69 23.65 -13.76
C LYS A 93 15.18 23.80 -13.71
N GLN A 94 14.46 22.80 -13.22
CA GLN A 94 13.03 22.93 -12.99
C GLN A 94 12.71 23.93 -11.87
N VAL A 95 13.51 23.97 -10.80
CA VAL A 95 13.40 25.00 -9.75
C VAL A 95 13.67 26.40 -10.30
N MET A 96 14.69 26.57 -11.16
CA MET A 96 14.96 27.86 -11.81
C MET A 96 13.80 28.30 -12.71
N GLY A 97 13.22 27.37 -13.48
CA GLY A 97 12.02 27.63 -14.29
C GLY A 97 10.84 28.12 -13.45
N MET A 98 10.63 27.53 -12.27
CA MET A 98 9.60 27.94 -11.31
C MET A 98 9.84 29.36 -10.81
N TYR A 99 11.06 29.69 -10.34
CA TYR A 99 11.35 31.04 -9.84
C TYR A 99 11.27 32.10 -10.94
N LEU A 100 11.70 31.79 -12.17
CA LEU A 100 11.52 32.68 -13.32
C LEU A 100 10.05 32.94 -13.62
N ALA A 101 9.18 31.94 -13.49
CA ALA A 101 7.74 32.12 -13.63
C ALA A 101 7.15 32.98 -12.51
N VAL A 102 7.57 32.82 -11.26
CA VAL A 102 7.12 33.68 -10.15
C VAL A 102 7.52 35.14 -10.38
N LEU A 103 8.77 35.37 -10.80
CA LEU A 103 9.27 36.70 -11.15
C LEU A 103 8.52 37.31 -12.34
N SER A 104 8.20 36.49 -13.35
CA SER A 104 7.49 36.95 -14.54
C SER A 104 6.07 37.42 -14.22
N VAL A 105 5.33 36.61 -13.47
CA VAL A 105 3.96 36.91 -13.04
C VAL A 105 3.94 38.23 -12.25
N SER A 106 4.88 38.39 -11.32
CA SER A 106 4.99 39.59 -10.49
C SER A 106 5.35 40.83 -11.32
N TYR A 107 6.30 40.70 -12.26
CA TYR A 107 6.68 41.77 -13.20
C TYR A 107 5.49 42.20 -14.07
N ILE A 108 4.73 41.25 -14.60
CA ILE A 108 3.57 41.53 -15.47
C ILE A 108 2.49 42.29 -14.70
N ALA A 109 2.16 41.85 -13.50
CA ALA A 109 1.18 42.51 -12.64
C ALA A 109 1.58 43.97 -12.35
N LEU A 110 2.84 44.21 -11.95
CA LEU A 110 3.38 45.55 -11.71
C LEU A 110 3.35 46.42 -12.97
N ARG A 111 3.89 45.89 -14.09
CA ARG A 111 4.04 46.66 -15.32
C ARG A 111 2.70 47.06 -15.91
N LEU A 112 1.70 46.17 -15.84
CA LEU A 112 0.37 46.44 -16.34
C LEU A 112 -0.32 47.56 -15.57
N PHE A 113 -0.18 47.59 -14.23
CA PHE A 113 -0.70 48.71 -13.42
C PHE A 113 -0.07 50.05 -13.84
N PHE A 114 1.25 50.13 -14.00
CA PHE A 114 1.89 51.39 -14.40
C PHE A 114 1.51 51.87 -15.80
N LEU A 115 1.24 50.95 -16.72
CA LEU A 115 0.82 51.30 -18.06
C LEU A 115 -0.59 51.88 -18.08
N TYR A 116 -1.43 51.42 -17.15
CA TYR A 116 -2.83 51.78 -17.09
C TYR A 116 -3.34 51.72 -15.63
N PRO A 117 -3.11 52.78 -14.83
CA PRO A 117 -3.38 52.80 -13.39
C PRO A 117 -4.87 53.03 -13.10
N GLU A 118 -5.71 52.07 -13.50
CA GLU A 118 -7.14 52.06 -13.18
C GLU A 118 -7.46 51.05 -12.08
N PRO A 119 -8.48 51.26 -11.23
CA PRO A 119 -8.79 50.38 -10.09
C PRO A 119 -8.96 48.90 -10.47
N TYR A 120 -9.48 48.61 -11.66
CA TYR A 120 -9.70 47.25 -12.11
C TYR A 120 -8.43 46.54 -12.59
N THR A 121 -7.31 47.24 -12.86
CA THR A 121 -6.04 46.58 -13.17
C THR A 121 -5.41 45.94 -11.92
N TYR A 122 -5.88 46.33 -10.73
CA TYR A 122 -5.53 45.69 -9.46
C TYR A 122 -5.95 44.22 -9.39
N ILE A 123 -6.94 43.77 -10.19
CA ILE A 123 -7.34 42.35 -10.22
C ILE A 123 -6.19 41.42 -10.64
N PHE A 124 -5.25 41.92 -11.44
CA PHE A 124 -4.11 41.13 -11.93
C PHE A 124 -3.12 40.78 -10.83
N ILE A 125 -3.10 41.53 -9.71
CA ILE A 125 -2.34 41.19 -8.51
C ILE A 125 -2.90 39.92 -7.85
N TYR A 126 -4.22 39.81 -7.75
CA TYR A 126 -4.86 38.60 -7.22
C TYR A 126 -4.71 37.41 -8.16
N ILE A 127 -4.85 37.63 -9.47
CA ILE A 127 -4.58 36.60 -10.47
C ILE A 127 -3.13 36.11 -10.33
N ALA A 128 -2.16 37.01 -10.20
CA ALA A 128 -0.76 36.67 -10.02
C ALA A 128 -0.52 35.71 -8.83
N LEU A 129 -1.11 36.00 -7.66
CA LEU A 129 -1.03 35.12 -6.49
C LEU A 129 -1.63 33.74 -6.76
N VAL A 130 -2.75 33.67 -7.48
CA VAL A 130 -3.36 32.38 -7.88
C VAL A 130 -2.45 31.59 -8.82
N ILE A 131 -1.81 32.25 -9.80
CA ILE A 131 -0.86 31.59 -10.71
C ILE A 131 0.32 31.00 -9.94
N ILE A 132 0.86 31.76 -8.98
CA ILE A 132 1.99 31.31 -8.16
C ILE A 132 1.56 30.14 -7.25
N ALA A 133 0.35 30.18 -6.71
CA ALA A 133 -0.20 29.11 -5.86
C ALA A 133 -0.32 27.76 -6.56
N LEU A 134 -0.47 27.74 -7.89
CA LEU A 134 -0.53 26.50 -8.69
C LEU A 134 0.77 25.68 -8.64
N PHE A 135 1.90 26.29 -8.27
CA PHE A 135 3.11 25.52 -8.00
C PHE A 135 2.95 24.60 -6.78
N GLN A 136 2.03 24.91 -5.86
CA GLN A 136 1.85 24.20 -4.58
C GLN A 136 3.21 23.93 -3.92
N ASN A 137 4.04 24.97 -3.87
CA ASN A 137 5.40 24.94 -3.35
C ASN A 137 5.60 26.12 -2.41
N ARG A 138 6.00 25.83 -1.17
CA ARG A 138 6.19 26.80 -0.10
C ARG A 138 7.19 27.90 -0.46
N HIS A 139 8.30 27.58 -1.12
CA HIS A 139 9.30 28.58 -1.49
C HIS A 139 8.78 29.50 -2.59
N ALA A 140 8.07 28.95 -3.59
CA ALA A 140 7.48 29.74 -4.66
C ALA A 140 6.42 30.72 -4.13
N ILE A 141 5.52 30.26 -3.26
CA ILE A 141 4.47 31.13 -2.72
C ILE A 141 5.04 32.20 -1.79
N ILE A 142 6.00 31.88 -0.92
CA ILE A 142 6.64 32.88 -0.05
C ILE A 142 7.34 33.97 -0.88
N LEU A 143 8.10 33.57 -1.92
CA LEU A 143 8.73 34.53 -2.82
C LEU A 143 7.69 35.39 -3.54
N GLY A 144 6.63 34.75 -4.04
CA GLY A 144 5.51 35.42 -4.69
C GLY A 144 4.81 36.43 -3.79
N ASP A 145 4.46 36.03 -2.57
CA ASP A 145 3.80 36.87 -1.57
C ASP A 145 4.64 38.11 -1.27
N VAL A 146 5.96 37.95 -1.05
CA VAL A 146 6.88 39.06 -0.79
C VAL A 146 6.95 40.02 -1.99
N LEU A 147 7.09 39.49 -3.21
CA LEU A 147 7.18 40.31 -4.42
C LEU A 147 5.88 41.06 -4.69
N ILE A 148 4.75 40.36 -4.63
CA ILE A 148 3.43 40.93 -4.88
C ILE A 148 3.05 41.94 -3.80
N PHE A 149 3.33 41.65 -2.53
CA PHE A 149 3.10 42.61 -1.45
C PHE A 149 3.96 43.87 -1.62
N SER A 150 5.22 43.72 -2.05
CA SER A 150 6.09 44.87 -2.35
C SER A 150 5.55 45.70 -3.52
N VAL A 151 5.10 45.05 -4.58
CA VAL A 151 4.44 45.66 -5.74
C VAL A 151 3.18 46.43 -5.32
N ALA A 152 2.28 45.79 -4.56
CA ALA A 152 1.04 46.39 -4.12
C ALA A 152 1.28 47.57 -3.17
N THR A 153 2.25 47.45 -2.26
CA THR A 153 2.65 48.55 -1.35
C THR A 153 3.16 49.75 -2.14
N PHE A 154 3.98 49.52 -3.16
CA PHE A 154 4.45 50.58 -4.05
C PHE A 154 3.28 51.29 -4.76
N ILE A 155 2.33 50.51 -5.29
CA ILE A 155 1.13 51.02 -5.95
C ILE A 155 0.32 51.90 -5.00
N HIS A 156 0.05 51.41 -3.78
CA HIS A 156 -0.70 52.17 -2.77
C HIS A 156 -0.01 53.49 -2.42
N ILE A 157 1.32 53.50 -2.27
CA ILE A 157 2.09 54.74 -2.00
C ILE A 157 2.02 55.71 -3.18
N SER A 158 2.12 55.21 -4.41
CA SER A 158 2.05 56.03 -5.62
C SER A 158 0.72 56.76 -5.75
N GLU A 159 -0.39 56.11 -5.40
CA GLU A 159 -1.75 56.68 -5.49
C GLU A 159 -1.99 57.79 -4.44
N VAL A 160 -1.36 57.68 -3.26
CA VAL A 160 -1.39 58.76 -2.25
C VAL A 160 -0.71 60.02 -2.77
N GLY A 161 0.36 59.88 -3.55
CA GLY A 161 1.16 61.01 -4.03
C GLY A 161 0.54 61.78 -5.21
N SER A 162 -0.39 61.19 -5.94
CA SER A 162 -0.96 61.73 -7.20
C SER A 162 -2.32 62.42 -7.04
N SER A 163 -2.99 62.27 -5.91
CA SER A 163 -4.38 62.70 -5.74
C SER A 163 -4.55 64.02 -4.97
N SER A 164 -5.59 64.79 -5.32
CA SER A 164 -5.94 66.07 -4.69
C SER A 164 -7.02 65.95 -3.60
N GLN A 165 -7.38 64.72 -3.20
CA GLN A 165 -8.40 64.45 -2.18
C GLN A 165 -7.85 64.60 -0.75
N SER A 166 -8.75 64.67 0.24
CA SER A 166 -8.37 64.77 1.65
C SER A 166 -7.52 63.56 2.08
N LEU A 167 -6.45 63.82 2.84
CA LEU A 167 -5.52 62.80 3.32
C LEU A 167 -6.20 61.67 4.12
N ILE A 168 -7.30 62.00 4.81
CA ILE A 168 -8.04 61.10 5.71
C ILE A 168 -8.85 60.05 4.94
N THR A 169 -9.52 60.44 3.85
CA THR A 169 -10.30 59.51 3.03
C THR A 169 -9.40 58.53 2.26
N MET A 170 -8.27 59.04 1.75
CA MET A 170 -7.22 58.25 1.08
C MET A 170 -6.63 57.15 1.99
N GLN A 171 -6.34 57.51 3.24
CA GLN A 171 -5.74 56.58 4.20
C GLN A 171 -6.69 55.43 4.56
N HIS A 172 -7.99 55.70 4.62
CA HIS A 172 -9.00 54.67 4.89
C HIS A 172 -9.09 53.65 3.74
N ASP A 173 -9.14 54.11 2.48
CA ASP A 173 -9.29 53.22 1.32
C ASP A 173 -8.09 52.30 1.14
N ILE A 174 -6.87 52.84 1.30
CA ILE A 174 -5.63 52.05 1.21
C ILE A 174 -5.53 51.01 2.31
N MET A 175 -5.98 51.36 3.52
CA MET A 175 -6.02 50.41 4.64
C MET A 175 -6.92 49.23 4.32
N VAL A 176 -8.09 49.49 3.73
CA VAL A 176 -9.04 48.44 3.32
C VAL A 176 -8.42 47.54 2.23
N TYR A 177 -7.84 48.10 1.16
CA TYR A 177 -7.20 47.30 0.11
C TYR A 177 -6.04 46.45 0.64
N THR A 178 -5.21 47.01 1.51
CA THR A 178 -4.09 46.30 2.12
C THR A 178 -4.57 45.17 3.04
N MET A 179 -5.65 45.40 3.81
CA MET A 179 -6.26 44.37 4.66
C MET A 179 -6.81 43.21 3.82
N PHE A 180 -7.53 43.49 2.73
CA PHE A 180 -8.03 42.46 1.81
C PHE A 180 -6.89 41.68 1.16
N LEU A 181 -5.81 42.35 0.73
CA LEU A 181 -4.64 41.70 0.17
C LEU A 181 -3.97 40.76 1.18
N ILE A 182 -3.77 41.20 2.43
CA ILE A 182 -3.20 40.38 3.49
C ILE A 182 -4.07 39.15 3.77
N LEU A 183 -5.40 39.32 3.84
CA LEU A 183 -6.32 38.21 4.03
C LEU A 183 -6.24 37.21 2.87
N PHE A 184 -6.17 37.71 1.64
CA PHE A 184 -6.08 36.87 0.45
C PHE A 184 -4.76 36.09 0.40
N ILE A 185 -3.63 36.76 0.64
CA ILE A 185 -2.31 36.14 0.79
C ILE A 185 -2.40 35.04 1.85
N PHE A 186 -2.89 35.36 3.05
CA PHE A 186 -3.01 34.39 4.13
C PHE A 186 -3.78 33.11 3.72
N VAL A 187 -4.93 33.26 3.05
CA VAL A 187 -5.74 32.12 2.59
C VAL A 187 -4.99 31.29 1.55
N ILE A 188 -4.37 31.93 0.56
CA ILE A 188 -3.64 31.24 -0.51
C ILE A 188 -2.38 30.55 0.02
N THR A 189 -1.58 31.23 0.84
CA THR A 189 -0.39 30.65 1.46
C THR A 189 -0.77 29.45 2.33
N SER A 190 -1.85 29.56 3.11
CA SER A 190 -2.37 28.44 3.91
C SER A 190 -2.76 27.24 3.03
N MET A 191 -3.49 27.48 1.93
CA MET A 191 -3.89 26.44 0.99
C MET A 191 -2.67 25.72 0.38
N VAL A 192 -1.63 26.47 -0.01
CA VAL A 192 -0.39 25.90 -0.56
C VAL A 192 0.34 25.06 0.49
N PHE A 193 0.46 25.56 1.72
CA PHE A 193 1.15 24.83 2.80
C PHE A 193 0.43 23.52 3.14
N PHE A 194 -0.90 23.54 3.25
CA PHE A 194 -1.68 22.32 3.47
C PHE A 194 -1.56 21.34 2.30
N SER A 195 -1.58 21.83 1.05
CA SER A 195 -1.43 20.98 -0.14
C SER A 195 -0.07 20.28 -0.17
N GLU A 196 1.02 21.02 0.07
CA GLU A 196 2.37 20.46 0.09
C GLU A 196 2.56 19.43 1.23
N TYR A 197 2.01 19.74 2.42
CA TYR A 197 2.04 18.81 3.55
C TYR A 197 1.31 17.50 3.22
N MET A 198 0.08 17.60 2.71
CA MET A 198 -0.75 16.44 2.31
C MET A 198 -0.08 15.60 1.23
N ASP A 199 0.57 16.23 0.25
CA ASP A 199 1.28 15.52 -0.81
C ASP A 199 2.51 14.78 -0.26
N LYS A 200 3.25 15.39 0.66
CA LYS A 200 4.39 14.74 1.34
C LYS A 200 3.93 13.56 2.18
N GLU A 201 2.84 13.71 2.93
CA GLU A 201 2.26 12.63 3.74
C GLU A 201 1.79 11.46 2.86
N ARG A 202 1.07 11.75 1.77
CA ARG A 202 0.63 10.73 0.80
C ARG A 202 1.81 9.95 0.20
N LYS A 203 2.89 10.64 -0.19
CA LYS A 203 4.10 9.98 -0.70
C LYS A 203 4.77 9.08 0.35
N ASN A 204 4.85 9.54 1.59
CA ASN A 204 5.41 8.75 2.69
C ASN A 204 4.55 7.52 2.98
N GLU A 205 3.22 7.65 2.94
CA GLU A 205 2.30 6.52 3.12
C GLU A 205 2.43 5.51 1.97
N LEU A 206 2.52 5.99 0.72
CA LEU A 206 2.76 5.12 -0.44
C LEU A 206 4.06 4.33 -0.30
N LYS A 207 5.15 4.99 0.09
CA LYS A 207 6.44 4.33 0.32
C LYS A 207 6.36 3.27 1.43
N LYS A 208 5.69 3.59 2.54
CA LYS A 208 5.48 2.62 3.63
C LYS A 208 4.63 1.43 3.17
N ARG A 209 3.61 1.65 2.34
CA ARG A 209 2.79 0.56 1.79
C ARG A 209 3.61 -0.35 0.88
N GLU A 210 4.45 0.22 0.02
CA GLU A 210 5.38 -0.53 -0.83
C GLU A 210 6.39 -1.34 0.00
N GLU A 211 7.00 -0.74 1.03
CA GLU A 211 7.90 -1.42 1.95
C GLU A 211 7.19 -2.58 2.69
N LEU A 212 5.99 -2.36 3.23
CA LEU A 212 5.18 -3.38 3.91
C LEU A 212 4.74 -4.51 2.97
N GLU A 213 4.41 -4.19 1.72
CA GLU A 213 4.04 -5.19 0.73
C GLU A 213 5.23 -6.11 0.43
N ASN A 214 6.42 -5.56 0.22
CA ASN A 214 7.64 -6.34 0.01
C ASN A 214 8.00 -7.21 1.24
N GLU A 215 7.88 -6.67 2.45
CA GLU A 215 8.09 -7.44 3.69
C GLU A 215 7.08 -8.59 3.81
N PHE A 216 5.81 -8.34 3.52
CA PHE A 216 4.77 -9.38 3.54
C PHE A 216 5.07 -10.49 2.53
N GLN A 217 5.51 -10.13 1.32
CA GLN A 217 5.87 -11.10 0.28
C GLN A 217 7.03 -11.99 0.73
N ASN A 218 8.08 -11.42 1.33
CA ASN A 218 9.21 -12.20 1.85
C ASN A 218 8.76 -13.20 2.92
N VAL A 219 7.97 -12.74 3.90
CA VAL A 219 7.44 -13.62 4.95
C VAL A 219 6.54 -14.71 4.37
N LEU A 220 5.74 -14.40 3.35
CA LEU A 220 4.89 -15.39 2.67
C LEU A 220 5.72 -16.52 2.05
N TRP A 221 6.81 -16.18 1.36
CA TRP A 221 7.68 -17.18 0.75
C TRP A 221 8.44 -17.99 1.81
N ASP A 222 8.94 -17.35 2.87
CA ASP A 222 9.57 -18.06 4.00
C ASP A 222 8.63 -19.10 4.64
N VAL A 223 7.33 -18.76 4.77
CA VAL A 223 6.32 -19.69 5.29
C VAL A 223 6.12 -20.86 4.34
N PHE A 224 6.05 -20.63 3.02
CA PHE A 224 5.92 -21.70 2.05
C PHE A 224 7.15 -22.60 2.01
N ASP A 225 8.37 -22.05 2.01
CA ASP A 225 9.61 -22.82 2.07
C ASP A 225 9.66 -23.68 3.34
N THR A 226 9.27 -23.12 4.48
CA THR A 226 9.19 -23.87 5.75
C THR A 226 8.22 -25.05 5.64
N ILE A 227 7.03 -24.85 5.07
CA ILE A 227 6.04 -25.93 4.91
C ILE A 227 6.59 -27.02 3.99
N ASP A 228 7.33 -26.63 2.94
CA ASP A 228 7.94 -27.56 2.00
C ASP A 228 8.97 -28.46 2.67
N ASP A 229 9.91 -27.88 3.43
CA ASP A 229 10.93 -28.59 4.21
C ASP A 229 10.30 -29.64 5.15
N PHE A 230 9.17 -29.29 5.77
CA PHE A 230 8.42 -30.21 6.63
C PHE A 230 7.71 -31.32 5.83
N SER A 231 7.34 -31.07 4.58
CA SER A 231 6.58 -32.01 3.74
C SER A 231 7.43 -33.07 3.05
N GLN A 232 8.72 -32.79 2.80
CA GLN A 232 9.66 -33.66 2.08
C GLN A 232 10.15 -34.87 2.89
N VAL A 233 9.82 -34.98 4.17
CA VAL A 233 10.14 -36.16 5.00
C VAL A 233 9.14 -37.29 4.67
N ARG A 234 9.34 -38.01 3.57
CA ARG A 234 8.48 -39.15 3.17
C ARG A 234 9.25 -40.36 2.64
N GLU A 235 8.91 -41.54 3.16
CA GLU A 235 9.17 -42.84 2.54
C GLU A 235 7.85 -43.44 1.99
N ASN A 236 7.92 -44.28 0.95
CA ASN A 236 6.75 -44.79 0.21
C ASN A 236 5.70 -45.56 1.07
N ASP A 237 6.08 -46.11 2.22
CA ASP A 237 5.17 -46.87 3.10
C ASP A 237 4.23 -45.95 3.92
N GLU A 238 4.52 -44.64 4.01
CA GLU A 238 3.79 -43.70 4.87
C GLU A 238 2.42 -43.25 4.31
N LEU A 239 2.20 -43.36 2.99
CA LEU A 239 0.92 -43.01 2.36
C LEU A 239 -0.25 -43.87 2.85
N SER A 240 0.01 -45.15 3.14
CA SER A 240 -0.98 -46.05 3.74
C SER A 240 -1.33 -45.63 5.17
N ASN A 241 -0.35 -45.13 5.91
CA ASN A 241 -0.50 -44.75 7.31
C ASN A 241 -1.40 -43.52 7.46
N GLU A 242 -1.20 -42.53 6.59
CA GLU A 242 -2.02 -41.32 6.57
C GLU A 242 -3.49 -41.64 6.30
N TYR A 243 -3.76 -42.58 5.38
CA TYR A 243 -5.12 -43.02 5.08
C TYR A 243 -5.75 -43.78 6.27
N VAL A 244 -5.01 -44.68 6.91
CA VAL A 244 -5.46 -45.40 8.11
C VAL A 244 -5.76 -44.42 9.25
N SER A 245 -4.87 -43.47 9.48
CA SER A 245 -5.01 -42.40 10.47
C SER A 245 -6.27 -41.58 10.22
N ALA A 246 -6.54 -41.23 8.97
CA ALA A 246 -7.75 -40.50 8.58
C ALA A 246 -9.04 -41.30 8.80
N LEU A 247 -9.07 -42.58 8.44
CA LEU A 247 -10.22 -43.45 8.70
C LEU A 247 -10.50 -43.61 10.19
N MET A 248 -9.44 -43.83 10.99
CA MET A 248 -9.57 -43.92 12.45
C MET A 248 -10.08 -42.61 13.04
N THR A 249 -9.52 -41.47 12.63
CA THR A 249 -9.93 -40.14 13.13
C THR A 249 -11.39 -39.86 12.78
N LYS A 250 -11.82 -40.16 11.54
CA LYS A 250 -13.23 -40.02 11.13
C LYS A 250 -14.14 -40.88 11.98
N ARG A 251 -13.77 -42.15 12.20
CA ARG A 251 -14.54 -43.07 13.05
C ARG A 251 -14.61 -42.58 14.49
N PHE A 252 -13.51 -42.06 15.01
CA PHE A 252 -13.45 -41.48 16.35
C PHE A 252 -14.42 -40.29 16.50
N GLY A 253 -14.52 -39.42 15.49
CA GLY A 253 -15.50 -38.33 15.47
C GLY A 253 -16.95 -38.82 15.55
N PHE A 254 -17.29 -39.90 14.83
CA PHE A 254 -18.62 -40.51 14.93
C PHE A 254 -18.91 -41.06 16.34
N LEU A 255 -17.92 -41.69 16.99
CA LEU A 255 -18.07 -42.20 18.36
C LEU A 255 -18.29 -41.06 19.37
N LEU A 256 -17.70 -39.88 19.12
CA LEU A 256 -17.92 -38.66 19.88
C LEU A 256 -19.21 -37.90 19.51
N LYS A 257 -20.04 -38.46 18.60
CA LYS A 257 -21.31 -37.89 18.13
C LYS A 257 -21.16 -36.55 17.40
N PHE A 258 -20.06 -36.34 16.69
CA PHE A 258 -19.95 -35.23 15.75
C PHE A 258 -20.87 -35.45 14.55
N ASP A 259 -21.25 -34.36 13.91
CA ASP A 259 -22.02 -34.38 12.67
C ASP A 259 -21.17 -34.86 11.50
N GLU A 260 -21.83 -35.32 10.43
CA GLU A 260 -21.17 -35.89 9.26
C GLU A 260 -20.18 -34.91 8.62
N GLN A 261 -20.54 -33.62 8.57
CA GLN A 261 -19.67 -32.56 8.05
C GLN A 261 -18.37 -32.45 8.86
N LYS A 262 -18.43 -32.39 10.19
CA LYS A 262 -17.22 -32.30 11.03
C LYS A 262 -16.39 -33.57 10.96
N CYS A 263 -17.01 -34.74 10.82
CA CYS A 263 -16.32 -36.00 10.57
C CYS A 263 -15.54 -35.98 9.24
N ASP A 264 -16.11 -35.39 8.18
CA ASP A 264 -15.42 -35.21 6.90
C ASP A 264 -14.29 -34.19 6.99
N GLU A 265 -14.48 -33.10 7.72
CA GLU A 265 -13.40 -32.11 7.99
C GLU A 265 -12.22 -32.76 8.74
N LEU A 266 -12.50 -33.60 9.74
CA LEU A 266 -11.49 -34.37 10.47
C LEU A 266 -10.75 -35.35 9.56
N PHE A 267 -11.47 -36.05 8.68
CA PHE A 267 -10.87 -36.94 7.69
C PHE A 267 -9.91 -36.17 6.77
N ASN A 268 -10.39 -35.04 6.21
CA ASN A 268 -9.61 -34.20 5.30
C ASN A 268 -8.37 -33.62 6.00
N PHE A 269 -8.49 -33.21 7.27
CA PHE A 269 -7.36 -32.76 8.06
C PHE A 269 -6.34 -33.87 8.33
N ALA A 270 -6.80 -35.07 8.68
CA ALA A 270 -5.92 -36.20 8.97
C ALA A 270 -5.17 -36.70 7.73
N ILE A 271 -5.81 -36.72 6.55
CA ILE A 271 -5.23 -37.21 5.30
C ILE A 271 -4.43 -36.13 4.53
N VAL A 272 -4.43 -34.88 4.99
CA VAL A 272 -3.92 -33.74 4.20
C VAL A 272 -2.48 -33.94 3.75
N ILE A 273 -1.64 -34.60 4.55
CA ILE A 273 -0.28 -34.99 4.16
C ILE A 273 -0.35 -35.96 2.98
N GLY A 274 -1.09 -37.06 3.10
CA GLY A 274 -1.18 -38.12 2.08
C GLY A 274 -1.79 -37.68 0.74
N VAL A 275 -2.71 -36.72 0.71
CA VAL A 275 -3.37 -36.27 -0.54
C VAL A 275 -2.60 -35.15 -1.24
N ASN A 276 -1.87 -34.33 -0.50
CA ASN A 276 -1.11 -33.20 -1.04
C ASN A 276 0.37 -33.59 -1.19
N THR A 277 0.65 -34.66 -1.96
CA THR A 277 2.01 -35.08 -2.31
C THR A 277 2.66 -34.13 -3.31
N ASP A 278 1.84 -33.53 -4.18
CA ASP A 278 2.28 -32.68 -5.29
C ASP A 278 2.09 -31.19 -4.96
N PHE A 279 1.98 -30.87 -3.66
CA PHE A 279 1.82 -29.49 -3.22
C PHE A 279 3.16 -28.78 -3.28
N ASP A 280 3.55 -28.47 -4.51
CA ASP A 280 4.79 -27.76 -4.78
C ASP A 280 4.69 -26.34 -4.24
N LEU A 281 5.61 -26.05 -3.32
CA LEU A 281 5.80 -24.75 -2.71
C LEU A 281 7.04 -24.06 -3.27
N HIS A 282 7.79 -24.71 -4.16
CA HIS A 282 8.83 -24.06 -4.94
C HIS A 282 8.19 -23.34 -6.14
N TYR A 283 8.14 -22.02 -6.04
CA TYR A 283 7.67 -21.17 -7.12
C TYR A 283 8.87 -20.52 -7.82
N SER A 284 8.87 -20.58 -9.14
CA SER A 284 9.71 -19.69 -9.95
C SER A 284 9.31 -18.22 -9.73
N GLU A 285 10.21 -17.29 -10.03
CA GLU A 285 9.92 -15.84 -9.88
C GLU A 285 8.70 -15.39 -10.71
N ASP A 286 8.47 -15.99 -11.87
CA ASP A 286 7.30 -15.70 -12.70
C ASP A 286 6.00 -16.20 -12.04
N GLU A 287 6.02 -17.39 -11.44
CA GLU A 287 4.88 -17.95 -10.71
C GLU A 287 4.57 -17.18 -9.43
N LYS A 288 5.60 -16.70 -8.72
CA LYS A 288 5.44 -15.81 -7.57
C LYS A 288 4.68 -14.55 -7.97
N ASN A 289 5.12 -13.89 -9.05
CA ASN A 289 4.50 -12.67 -9.57
C ASN A 289 3.05 -12.88 -10.01
N ASP A 290 2.72 -14.03 -10.60
CA ASP A 290 1.36 -14.36 -10.98
C ASP A 290 0.47 -14.74 -9.78
N LEU A 291 1.05 -15.36 -8.73
CA LEU A 291 0.34 -15.62 -7.48
C LEU A 291 -0.02 -14.30 -6.75
N LEU A 292 0.89 -13.34 -6.74
CA LEU A 292 0.72 -12.03 -6.09
C LEU A 292 -0.41 -11.20 -6.70
N LYS A 293 -0.73 -11.42 -7.98
CA LYS A 293 -1.87 -10.77 -8.65
C LYS A 293 -3.22 -11.30 -8.18
N ASP A 294 -3.27 -12.49 -7.61
CA ASP A 294 -4.52 -13.17 -7.21
C ASP A 294 -4.49 -13.57 -5.73
N TYR A 295 -4.98 -12.66 -4.90
CA TYR A 295 -5.08 -12.85 -3.45
C TYR A 295 -5.91 -14.09 -3.07
N SER A 296 -6.86 -14.53 -3.91
CA SER A 296 -7.68 -15.71 -3.61
C SER A 296 -6.85 -17.00 -3.66
N LYS A 297 -5.91 -17.10 -4.61
CA LYS A 297 -4.97 -18.23 -4.72
C LYS A 297 -3.99 -18.26 -3.56
N ILE A 298 -3.45 -17.10 -3.16
CA ILE A 298 -2.58 -17.00 -1.98
C ILE A 298 -3.33 -17.49 -0.74
N ARG A 299 -4.55 -17.00 -0.52
CA ARG A 299 -5.36 -17.39 0.65
C ARG A 299 -5.65 -18.89 0.67
N TYR A 300 -5.96 -19.48 -0.48
CA TYR A 300 -6.17 -20.92 -0.60
C TYR A 300 -4.89 -21.70 -0.26
N LYS A 301 -3.75 -21.34 -0.87
CA LYS A 301 -2.46 -22.00 -0.63
C LYS A 301 -1.98 -21.86 0.81
N LEU A 302 -2.14 -20.69 1.42
CA LEU A 302 -1.89 -20.48 2.85
C LEU A 302 -2.79 -21.35 3.74
N GLY A 303 -4.06 -21.49 3.36
CA GLY A 303 -5.00 -22.35 4.07
C GLY A 303 -4.54 -23.81 4.10
N ILE A 304 -4.23 -24.36 2.93
CA ILE A 304 -3.71 -25.74 2.81
C ILE A 304 -2.34 -25.88 3.48
N GLY A 305 -1.45 -24.90 3.29
CA GLY A 305 -0.13 -24.87 3.91
C GLY A 305 -0.17 -24.88 5.44
N ASN A 306 -1.07 -24.12 6.04
CA ASN A 306 -1.29 -24.14 7.49
C ASN A 306 -1.84 -25.50 7.98
N MET A 307 -2.76 -26.10 7.22
CA MET A 307 -3.25 -27.45 7.54
C MET A 307 -2.13 -28.49 7.47
N LEU A 308 -1.29 -28.45 6.43
CA LEU A 308 -0.10 -29.28 6.28
C LEU A 308 0.86 -29.11 7.46
N LEU A 309 1.23 -27.88 7.80
CA LEU A 309 2.15 -27.59 8.90
C LEU A 309 1.63 -28.15 10.23
N ARG A 310 0.34 -27.92 10.54
CA ARG A 310 -0.29 -28.44 11.76
C ARG A 310 -0.27 -29.97 11.78
N ARG A 311 -0.62 -30.61 10.67
CA ARG A 311 -0.67 -32.07 10.59
C ARG A 311 0.73 -32.70 10.68
N THR A 312 1.74 -32.11 10.02
CA THR A 312 3.13 -32.58 10.08
C THR A 312 3.70 -32.45 11.49
N ARG A 313 3.40 -31.34 12.20
CA ARG A 313 3.78 -31.19 13.61
C ARG A 313 3.21 -32.30 14.48
N ILE A 314 1.94 -32.68 14.28
CA ILE A 314 1.31 -33.80 15.00
C ILE A 314 2.04 -35.13 14.71
N ARG A 315 2.39 -35.40 13.45
CA ARG A 315 3.13 -36.61 13.06
C ARG A 315 4.52 -36.66 13.73
N ILE A 316 5.31 -35.60 13.60
CA ILE A 316 6.64 -35.48 14.24
C ILE A 316 6.53 -35.66 15.75
N LYS A 317 5.49 -35.08 16.37
CA LYS A 317 5.21 -35.21 17.79
C LYS A 317 4.87 -36.65 18.18
N SER A 318 4.02 -37.34 17.43
CA SER A 318 3.69 -38.76 17.66
C SER A 318 4.96 -39.62 17.64
N GLU A 319 5.78 -39.47 16.59
CA GLU A 319 7.00 -40.24 16.43
C GLU A 319 8.00 -39.97 17.56
N ALA A 320 8.23 -38.70 17.92
CA ALA A 320 9.10 -38.32 19.01
C ALA A 320 8.62 -38.87 20.37
N MET A 321 7.30 -38.84 20.62
CA MET A 321 6.69 -39.39 21.83
C MET A 321 6.96 -40.89 21.95
N VAL A 322 6.65 -41.65 20.89
CA VAL A 322 6.86 -43.10 20.87
C VAL A 322 8.35 -43.43 20.93
N ARG A 323 9.21 -42.75 20.18
CA ARG A 323 10.65 -42.97 20.17
C ARG A 323 11.28 -42.77 21.55
N SER A 324 10.94 -41.68 22.26
CA SER A 324 11.44 -41.41 23.61
C SER A 324 11.12 -42.52 24.63
N ARG A 325 10.03 -43.25 24.40
CA ARG A 325 9.60 -44.34 25.27
C ARG A 325 10.50 -45.57 25.14
N TYR A 326 11.13 -45.77 23.98
CA TYR A 326 11.98 -46.93 23.68
C TYR A 326 13.47 -46.60 23.71
N GLU A 327 13.86 -45.37 23.40
CA GLU A 327 15.23 -44.88 23.54
C GLU A 327 15.35 -44.13 24.88
N SER A 328 16.19 -44.62 25.80
CA SER A 328 16.38 -44.08 27.17
C SER A 328 16.90 -42.64 27.25
N TRP A 329 16.91 -41.89 26.15
CA TRP A 329 17.49 -40.56 26.04
C TRP A 329 16.52 -39.57 25.39
N PHE A 330 15.42 -39.23 26.07
CA PHE A 330 14.71 -37.96 25.86
C PHE A 330 13.69 -37.72 26.99
N VAL A 331 14.13 -37.15 28.12
CA VAL A 331 13.22 -36.90 29.27
C VAL A 331 13.46 -35.53 29.88
N SER A 332 12.50 -34.62 29.68
CA SER A 332 11.62 -34.03 30.72
C SER A 332 11.17 -32.60 30.41
N ASP A 333 12.05 -31.69 30.00
CA ASP A 333 11.70 -30.26 29.92
C ASP A 333 11.05 -29.84 28.58
N ASN A 334 11.47 -30.41 27.45
CA ASN A 334 10.77 -30.20 26.18
C ASN A 334 9.42 -30.96 26.14
N PHE A 335 9.33 -32.10 26.83
CA PHE A 335 8.12 -32.93 26.91
C PHE A 335 6.93 -32.25 27.63
N LYS A 336 7.20 -31.42 28.64
CA LYS A 336 6.15 -30.65 29.34
C LYS A 336 5.64 -29.47 28.53
N LYS A 337 6.49 -28.83 27.70
CA LYS A 337 6.06 -27.77 26.77
C LYS A 337 5.15 -28.30 25.66
N ILE A 338 5.38 -29.54 25.22
CA ILE A 338 4.62 -30.22 24.17
C ILE A 338 3.12 -30.44 24.52
N LYS A 339 2.74 -30.53 25.81
CA LYS A 339 1.33 -30.63 26.24
C LYS A 339 0.57 -29.30 26.10
N ALA A 340 1.28 -28.16 26.06
CA ALA A 340 0.67 -26.82 26.08
C ALA A 340 0.31 -26.26 24.69
N GLU A 341 0.95 -26.72 23.60
CA GLU A 341 0.80 -26.11 22.27
C GLU A 341 -0.31 -26.71 21.38
N ASP A 342 -0.80 -27.93 21.66
CA ASP A 342 -1.79 -28.63 20.82
C ASP A 342 -2.97 -29.17 21.65
N SER A 343 -3.82 -28.28 22.16
CA SER A 343 -4.92 -28.63 23.05
C SER A 343 -6.26 -28.89 22.34
N SER A 344 -6.39 -28.61 21.04
CA SER A 344 -7.66 -28.82 20.33
C SER A 344 -8.05 -30.30 20.32
N VAL A 345 -9.35 -30.56 20.44
CA VAL A 345 -9.92 -31.92 20.45
C VAL A 345 -9.53 -32.65 19.15
N GLU A 346 -9.60 -31.93 18.03
CA GLU A 346 -9.27 -32.45 16.70
C GLU A 346 -7.80 -32.90 16.62
N ASN A 347 -6.84 -32.10 17.12
CA ASN A 347 -5.43 -32.47 17.12
C ASN A 347 -5.16 -33.67 18.05
N GLN A 348 -5.82 -33.71 19.22
CA GLN A 348 -5.68 -34.82 20.17
C GLN A 348 -6.23 -36.13 19.59
N MET A 349 -7.35 -36.09 18.86
CA MET A 349 -7.91 -37.26 18.19
C MET A 349 -6.93 -37.84 17.17
N VAL A 350 -6.39 -36.99 16.28
CA VAL A 350 -5.40 -37.42 15.27
C VAL A 350 -4.15 -37.95 15.95
N LEU A 351 -3.63 -37.26 16.97
CA LEU A 351 -2.44 -37.68 17.71
C LEU A 351 -2.64 -39.06 18.37
N LEU A 352 -3.82 -39.34 18.90
CA LEU A 352 -4.12 -40.63 19.56
C LEU A 352 -4.15 -41.77 18.53
N CYS A 353 -4.79 -41.55 17.38
CA CYS A 353 -4.77 -42.48 16.26
C CYS A 353 -3.35 -42.71 15.73
N GLU A 354 -2.55 -41.64 15.58
CA GLU A 354 -1.15 -41.72 15.16
C GLU A 354 -0.30 -42.55 16.13
N ILE A 355 -0.34 -42.26 17.43
CA ILE A 355 0.44 -43.03 18.42
C ILE A 355 0.03 -44.50 18.38
N TYR A 356 -1.26 -44.80 18.25
CA TYR A 356 -1.73 -46.18 18.11
C TYR A 356 -1.11 -46.86 16.88
N ILE A 357 -1.14 -46.22 15.71
CA ILE A 357 -0.55 -46.74 14.47
C ILE A 357 0.97 -46.91 14.65
N THR A 358 1.67 -45.88 15.12
CA THR A 358 3.13 -45.91 15.32
C THR A 358 3.50 -47.04 16.29
N LEU A 359 2.77 -47.27 17.38
CA LEU A 359 3.00 -48.37 18.34
C LEU A 359 2.84 -49.75 17.69
N ARG A 360 1.86 -49.91 16.81
CA ARG A 360 1.56 -51.16 16.09
C ARG A 360 2.56 -51.45 14.97
N GLU A 361 3.33 -50.45 14.54
CA GLU A 361 4.31 -50.57 13.46
C GLU A 361 5.69 -51.07 13.89
N LYS A 362 6.41 -51.66 12.94
CA LYS A 362 7.84 -51.88 13.08
C LYS A 362 8.56 -50.57 12.77
N GLN A 363 9.42 -50.13 13.68
CA GLN A 363 10.25 -48.95 13.51
C GLN A 363 11.72 -49.34 13.75
N SER A 364 12.68 -48.49 13.39
CA SER A 364 14.11 -48.78 13.60
C SER A 364 14.46 -49.03 15.07
N TYR A 365 13.79 -48.32 15.97
CA TYR A 365 14.00 -48.34 17.43
C TYR A 365 13.03 -49.27 18.20
N LYS A 366 12.04 -49.90 17.54
CA LYS A 366 11.11 -50.81 18.22
C LYS A 366 10.47 -51.86 17.30
N LYS A 367 10.03 -52.98 17.89
CA LYS A 367 9.21 -53.99 17.20
C LYS A 367 7.73 -53.56 17.16
N ALA A 368 7.00 -54.07 16.17
CA ALA A 368 5.55 -53.97 16.08
C ALA A 368 4.87 -54.57 17.33
N LEU A 369 3.98 -53.81 17.97
CA LEU A 369 3.19 -54.31 19.09
C LEU A 369 1.89 -54.96 18.60
N PRO A 370 1.45 -56.06 19.22
CA PRO A 370 0.09 -56.57 19.05
C PRO A 370 -0.92 -55.60 19.69
N HIS A 371 -2.17 -55.64 19.22
CA HIS A 371 -3.25 -54.75 19.64
C HIS A 371 -3.32 -54.50 21.15
N ASN A 372 -3.48 -55.57 21.93
CA ASN A 372 -3.64 -55.47 23.39
C ASN A 372 -2.45 -54.79 24.09
N LYS A 373 -1.23 -54.96 23.56
CA LYS A 373 -0.04 -54.29 24.11
C LYS A 373 -0.01 -52.80 23.73
N ALA A 374 -0.44 -52.45 22.53
CA ALA A 374 -0.53 -51.05 22.11
C ALA A 374 -1.57 -50.27 22.94
N ILE A 375 -2.74 -50.86 23.21
CA ILE A 375 -3.76 -50.26 24.09
C ILE A 375 -3.25 -50.11 25.52
N LYS A 376 -2.50 -51.11 26.02
CA LYS A 376 -1.86 -51.02 27.35
C LYS A 376 -0.86 -49.88 27.43
N GLU A 377 0.00 -49.69 26.43
CA GLU A 377 0.95 -48.56 26.41
C GLU A 377 0.22 -47.21 26.32
N LEU A 378 -0.86 -47.09 25.53
CA LEU A 378 -1.66 -45.86 25.47
C LEU A 378 -2.25 -45.49 26.83
N THR A 379 -2.77 -46.47 27.57
CA THR A 379 -3.44 -46.27 28.87
C THR A 379 -2.49 -46.10 30.05
N GLU A 380 -1.33 -46.75 30.05
CA GLU A 380 -0.37 -46.69 31.17
C GLU A 380 0.69 -45.61 30.96
N THR A 381 1.18 -45.44 29.72
CA THR A 381 2.32 -44.56 29.41
C THR A 381 1.85 -43.21 28.87
N PHE A 382 0.96 -43.20 27.88
CA PHE A 382 0.61 -41.97 27.15
C PHE A 382 -0.64 -41.25 27.66
N ASN A 383 -1.32 -41.77 28.68
CA ASN A 383 -2.58 -41.22 29.20
C ASN A 383 -2.55 -39.71 29.50
N HIS A 384 -1.44 -39.23 30.04
CA HIS A 384 -1.26 -37.87 30.51
C HIS A 384 -1.19 -36.82 29.39
N PHE A 385 -1.14 -37.24 28.12
CA PHE A 385 -1.15 -36.35 26.96
C PHE A 385 -2.54 -36.07 26.40
N PHE A 386 -3.56 -36.82 26.83
CA PHE A 386 -4.90 -36.77 26.27
C PHE A 386 -5.93 -36.33 27.30
N ASP A 387 -7.01 -35.73 26.81
CA ASP A 387 -8.24 -35.58 27.57
C ASP A 387 -8.79 -36.97 27.95
N GLU A 388 -9.20 -37.11 29.21
CA GLU A 388 -9.69 -38.37 29.77
C GLU A 388 -10.92 -38.89 29.01
N ALA A 389 -11.82 -38.01 28.58
CA ALA A 389 -13.01 -38.40 27.83
C ALA A 389 -12.66 -38.95 26.44
N LEU A 390 -11.67 -38.36 25.78
CA LEU A 390 -11.19 -38.83 24.48
C LEU A 390 -10.52 -40.20 24.62
N LEU A 391 -9.60 -40.33 25.59
CA LEU A 391 -8.89 -41.58 25.83
C LEU A 391 -9.86 -42.71 26.19
N ASN A 392 -10.81 -42.45 27.08
CA ASN A 392 -11.81 -43.45 27.47
C ASN A 392 -12.67 -43.89 26.28
N THR A 393 -13.14 -42.94 25.46
CA THR A 393 -13.93 -43.26 24.26
C THR A 393 -13.13 -44.13 23.28
N PHE A 394 -11.85 -43.84 23.08
CA PHE A 394 -10.99 -44.65 22.22
C PHE A 394 -10.79 -46.06 22.78
N VAL A 395 -10.53 -46.18 24.08
CA VAL A 395 -10.28 -47.46 24.75
C VAL A 395 -11.54 -48.31 24.78
N GLU A 396 -12.70 -47.76 25.12
CA GLU A 396 -13.98 -48.51 25.12
C GLU A 396 -14.32 -49.10 23.76
N ASN A 397 -13.87 -48.44 22.67
CA ASN A 397 -14.14 -48.84 21.29
C ASN A 397 -12.89 -49.37 20.57
N HIS A 398 -11.87 -49.81 21.30
CA HIS A 398 -10.54 -50.17 20.75
C HIS A 398 -10.59 -51.21 19.62
N VAL A 399 -11.57 -52.12 19.66
CA VAL A 399 -11.78 -53.18 18.66
C VAL A 399 -12.12 -52.61 17.29
N GLU A 400 -12.87 -51.51 17.22
CA GLU A 400 -13.21 -50.89 15.94
C GLU A 400 -11.95 -50.33 15.25
N PHE A 401 -11.03 -49.75 16.03
CA PHE A 401 -9.75 -49.26 15.53
C PHE A 401 -8.83 -50.42 15.12
N GLU A 402 -8.85 -51.55 15.81
CA GLU A 402 -8.15 -52.76 15.38
C GLU A 402 -8.62 -53.22 13.99
N VAL A 403 -9.94 -53.30 13.79
CA VAL A 403 -10.52 -53.71 12.49
C VAL A 403 -10.08 -52.76 11.37
N ILE A 404 -10.05 -51.46 11.60
CA ILE A 404 -9.57 -50.47 10.62
C ILE A 404 -8.08 -50.70 10.30
N TYR A 405 -7.26 -50.92 11.32
CA TYR A 405 -5.82 -51.16 11.16
C TYR A 405 -5.54 -52.42 10.32
N GLU A 406 -6.18 -53.54 10.65
CA GLU A 406 -5.94 -54.83 9.99
C GLU A 406 -6.46 -54.85 8.55
N ARG A 407 -7.68 -54.33 8.30
CA ARG A 407 -8.30 -54.35 6.96
C ARG A 407 -7.55 -53.54 5.91
N THR A 408 -6.78 -52.55 6.34
CA THR A 408 -6.07 -51.65 5.44
C THR A 408 -4.63 -52.13 5.17
N ARG A 409 -4.17 -53.15 5.91
CA ARG A 409 -2.78 -53.65 5.86
C ARG A 409 -2.63 -55.16 5.64
N GLY A 410 -3.70 -55.94 5.79
CA GLY A 410 -3.78 -57.33 5.34
C GLY A 410 -4.25 -57.40 3.90
#